data_AF-A0A1S8DAR0-F1
#
_entry.id   AF-A0A1S8DAR0-F1
#
_cell.length_a   1.000
_cell.length_b   1.000
_cell.length_c   1.000
_cell.angle_alpha   90.00
_cell.angle_beta   90.00
_cell.angle_gamma   90.00
#
_symmetry.space_group_name_H-M   'P 1'
#
loop_
_entity.id
_entity.type
_entity.pdbx_description
1 polymer ?
#
loop_
_entity_poly.entity_id
_entity_poly.type
_entity_poly.pdbx_seq_one_letter_code
_entity_poly.pdbx_strand_id
1 'polypeptide(L)'
;MEVTTAFAGTDVLVFGATERPIGPSGDNVIVVGQGPAQSQVVRRRTRVLGAWINGRSARFDDVPSWYALTGTEPLRSLLGQDERRALQLGLNALARRVQGSSDPDFRQALVDRKVAADLWQEDKAPVQVSGGRLFHARLSLPSIVPPGSYFVQVLLVREGRVVARQELPFEVRRVGTAAEITTVSHEQPLLYGLACIALAAFAGWIGSVIFRR
;
A
#
# COMPACT_ATOMS: atom_id res chain seq x y z
N MET A 1 -2.70 23.21 10.38
CA MET A 1 -2.99 22.29 9.23
C MET A 1 -3.82 21.14 9.77
N GLU A 2 -4.92 20.82 9.10
CA GLU A 2 -5.79 19.69 9.44
C GLU A 2 -5.84 18.74 8.24
N VAL A 3 -5.74 17.43 8.51
CA VAL A 3 -5.71 16.38 7.47
C VAL A 3 -6.62 15.23 7.89
N THR A 4 -7.38 14.72 6.94
CA THR A 4 -8.17 13.50 7.07
C THR A 4 -7.93 12.57 5.88
N THR A 5 -8.13 11.27 6.08
CA THR A 5 -7.97 10.25 5.05
C THR A 5 -9.25 9.43 4.88
N ALA A 6 -9.51 9.00 3.65
CA ALA A 6 -10.60 8.09 3.31
C ALA A 6 -10.07 6.98 2.40
N PHE A 7 -10.61 5.77 2.55
CA PHE A 7 -10.24 4.62 1.73
C PHE A 7 -11.38 4.25 0.79
N ALA A 8 -11.07 4.09 -0.50
CA ALA A 8 -12.04 3.77 -1.54
C ALA A 8 -11.66 2.48 -2.30
N GLY A 9 -11.30 1.41 -1.59
CA GLY A 9 -11.07 0.06 -2.17
C GLY A 9 -9.79 -0.10 -2.99
N THR A 10 -9.47 0.88 -3.84
CA THR A 10 -8.32 0.93 -4.75
C THR A 10 -7.45 2.16 -4.56
N ASP A 11 -7.93 3.15 -3.81
CA ASP A 11 -7.26 4.42 -3.60
C ASP A 11 -7.32 4.86 -2.14
N VAL A 12 -6.25 5.51 -1.69
CA VAL A 12 -6.23 6.30 -0.47
C VAL A 12 -6.38 7.76 -0.85
N LEU A 13 -7.49 8.35 -0.40
CA LEU A 13 -7.78 9.77 -0.58
C LEU A 13 -7.33 10.53 0.66
N VAL A 14 -6.56 11.59 0.44
CA VAL A 14 -6.01 12.42 1.49
C VAL A 14 -6.52 13.82 1.28
N PHE A 15 -7.22 14.37 2.26
CA PHE A 15 -7.76 15.72 2.23
C PHE A 15 -7.14 16.54 3.34
N GLY A 16 -6.91 17.82 3.09
CA GLY A 16 -6.50 18.71 4.14
C GLY A 16 -6.62 20.17 3.78
N ALA A 17 -6.36 21.01 4.79
CA ALA A 17 -6.40 22.44 4.67
C ALA A 17 -5.17 23.09 5.30
N THR A 18 -4.67 24.14 4.65
CA THR A 18 -3.54 24.95 5.13
C THR A 18 -4.00 26.35 5.52
N GLU A 19 -3.32 26.94 6.50
CA GLU A 19 -3.60 28.32 6.93
C GLU A 19 -3.11 29.34 5.91
N ARG A 20 -2.00 29.03 5.23
CA ARG A 20 -1.46 29.82 4.12
C ARG A 20 -1.95 29.28 2.78
N PRO A 21 -2.00 30.12 1.74
CA PRO A 21 -2.29 29.66 0.39
C PRO A 21 -1.30 28.58 -0.07
N ILE A 22 -1.76 27.68 -0.92
CA ILE A 22 -0.94 26.65 -1.58
C ILE A 22 -0.66 27.11 -3.01
N GLY A 23 0.59 27.01 -3.45
CA GLY A 23 1.00 27.35 -4.83
C GLY A 23 2.18 28.34 -4.92
N PRO A 24 2.34 29.06 -6.04
CA PRO A 24 3.57 29.79 -6.38
C PRO A 24 4.04 30.82 -5.35
N SER A 25 3.12 31.41 -4.59
CA SER A 25 3.42 32.43 -3.56
C SER A 25 3.20 31.90 -2.14
N GLY A 26 2.99 30.60 -1.99
CA GLY A 26 2.51 29.95 -0.79
C GLY A 26 3.31 28.71 -0.40
N ASP A 27 2.69 27.86 0.40
CA ASP A 27 3.27 26.58 0.77
C ASP A 27 3.01 25.54 -0.33
N ASN A 28 3.81 24.47 -0.32
CA ASN A 28 3.61 23.30 -1.14
C ASN A 28 3.26 22.10 -0.26
N VAL A 29 2.57 21.12 -0.83
CA VAL A 29 2.16 19.93 -0.09
C VAL A 29 2.75 18.72 -0.78
N ILE A 30 3.38 17.83 0.01
CA ILE A 30 3.79 16.50 -0.42
C ILE A 30 3.01 15.48 0.40
N VAL A 31 2.45 14.49 -0.27
CA VAL A 31 1.74 13.37 0.34
C VAL A 31 2.50 12.08 0.02
N VAL A 32 2.85 11.34 1.06
CA VAL A 32 3.61 10.09 0.99
C VAL A 32 2.80 8.98 1.63
N GLY A 33 2.51 7.91 0.90
CA GLY A 33 1.93 6.69 1.43
C GLY A 33 2.99 5.60 1.52
N GLN A 34 3.03 4.88 2.63
CA GLN A 34 3.93 3.74 2.82
C GLN A 34 3.21 2.56 3.46
N GLY A 35 3.54 1.36 2.96
CA GLY A 35 3.10 0.10 3.53
C GLY A 35 4.14 -0.53 4.47
N PRO A 36 3.81 -1.68 5.07
CA PRO A 36 4.70 -2.36 6.01
C PRO A 36 6.04 -2.69 5.34
N ALA A 37 7.11 -2.51 6.10
CA ALA A 37 8.47 -2.79 5.65
C ALA A 37 8.76 -4.29 5.60
N GLN A 38 9.48 -4.75 4.58
CA GLN A 38 9.77 -6.16 4.33
C GLN A 38 11.22 -6.36 3.87
N SER A 39 11.81 -7.51 4.19
CA SER A 39 13.05 -7.94 3.55
C SER A 39 12.74 -8.48 2.15
N GLN A 40 13.50 -8.03 1.15
CA GLN A 40 13.37 -8.42 -0.25
C GLN A 40 14.70 -8.96 -0.77
N VAL A 41 14.69 -10.08 -1.47
CA VAL A 41 15.92 -10.65 -2.06
C VAL A 41 15.85 -10.58 -3.57
N VAL A 42 16.79 -9.85 -4.16
CA VAL A 42 16.96 -9.77 -5.61
C VAL A 42 18.05 -10.75 -6.03
N ARG A 43 17.74 -11.59 -7.02
CA ARG A 43 18.67 -12.59 -7.57
C ARG A 43 18.87 -12.34 -9.05
N ARG A 44 20.13 -12.37 -9.48
CA ARG A 44 20.50 -12.35 -10.90
C ARG A 44 20.46 -13.78 -11.43
N ARG A 45 19.61 -14.03 -12.42
CA ARG A 45 19.65 -15.28 -13.19
C ARG A 45 20.80 -15.20 -14.19
N THR A 46 21.66 -16.20 -14.17
CA THR A 46 22.79 -16.31 -15.10
C THR A 46 22.54 -17.52 -16.00
N ARG A 47 22.82 -17.39 -17.30
CA ARG A 47 22.74 -18.50 -18.24
C ARG A 47 24.12 -19.12 -18.40
N VAL A 48 24.24 -20.39 -18.04
CA VAL A 48 25.49 -21.16 -18.19
C VAL A 48 25.13 -22.46 -18.90
N LEU A 49 25.84 -22.74 -20.00
CA LEU A 49 25.65 -23.97 -20.81
C LEU A 49 24.17 -24.23 -21.17
N GLY A 50 23.44 -23.18 -21.56
CA GLY A 50 22.04 -23.28 -21.97
C GLY A 50 21.02 -23.31 -20.81
N ALA A 51 21.45 -23.59 -19.57
CA ALA A 51 20.59 -23.63 -18.38
C ALA A 51 20.59 -22.32 -17.60
N TRP A 52 19.46 -22.00 -16.96
CA TRP A 52 19.35 -20.88 -16.03
C TRP A 52 19.76 -21.31 -14.64
N ILE A 53 20.87 -20.75 -14.15
CA ILE A 53 21.36 -21.01 -12.81
C ILE A 53 21.18 -19.77 -11.92
N ASN A 54 21.06 -20.02 -10.61
CA ASN A 54 21.02 -18.96 -9.61
C ASN A 54 22.40 -18.32 -9.51
N GLY A 55 22.51 -17.06 -9.92
CA GLY A 55 23.72 -16.26 -9.75
C GLY A 55 23.75 -15.53 -8.42
N ARG A 56 24.48 -14.41 -8.39
CA ARG A 56 24.62 -13.54 -7.22
C ARG A 56 23.27 -12.99 -6.75
N SER A 57 23.18 -12.70 -5.46
CA SER A 57 22.01 -12.12 -4.82
C SER A 57 22.34 -10.94 -3.92
N ALA A 58 21.38 -10.04 -3.77
CA ALA A 58 21.39 -8.95 -2.79
C ALA A 58 20.10 -9.03 -1.96
N ARG A 59 20.22 -8.92 -0.64
CA ARG A 59 19.08 -8.79 0.28
C ARG A 59 18.95 -7.32 0.66
N PHE A 60 17.77 -6.76 0.48
CA PHE A 60 17.40 -5.43 0.92
C PHE A 60 16.48 -5.57 2.12
N ASP A 61 16.82 -4.90 3.21
CA ASP A 61 15.98 -4.83 4.40
C ASP A 61 15.20 -3.50 4.41
N ASP A 62 14.08 -3.51 5.13
CA ASP A 62 13.21 -2.35 5.33
C ASP A 62 12.69 -1.73 4.03
N VAL A 63 12.35 -2.60 3.09
CA VAL A 63 11.77 -2.22 1.80
C VAL A 63 10.26 -2.05 1.99
N PRO A 64 9.68 -0.85 1.76
CA PRO A 64 8.23 -0.69 1.84
C PRO A 64 7.53 -1.61 0.85
N SER A 65 6.54 -2.36 1.32
CA SER A 65 5.71 -3.23 0.47
C SER A 65 5.01 -2.44 -0.64
N TRP A 66 4.54 -1.23 -0.30
CA TRP A 66 3.96 -0.20 -1.16
C TRP A 66 4.54 1.17 -0.82
N TYR A 67 4.70 2.03 -1.83
CA TYR A 67 5.18 3.40 -1.70
C TYR A 67 4.50 4.26 -2.75
N ALA A 68 3.86 5.35 -2.35
CA ALA A 68 3.32 6.33 -3.27
C ALA A 68 3.74 7.72 -2.80
N LEU A 69 4.26 8.55 -3.70
CA LEU A 69 4.58 9.94 -3.41
C LEU A 69 3.97 10.84 -4.47
N THR A 70 3.32 11.90 -4.04
CA THR A 70 2.85 12.98 -4.90
C THR A 70 3.00 14.32 -4.20
N GLY A 71 3.14 15.39 -4.98
CA GLY A 71 3.16 16.76 -4.48
C GLY A 71 2.33 17.71 -5.33
N THR A 72 2.23 18.95 -4.88
CA THR A 72 1.69 20.07 -5.66
C THR A 72 2.53 20.36 -6.90
N GLU A 73 3.83 20.09 -6.80
CA GLU A 73 4.78 20.01 -7.92
C GLU A 73 5.62 18.74 -7.78
N PRO A 74 6.40 18.35 -8.82
CA PRO A 74 7.29 17.20 -8.73
C PRO A 74 8.25 17.30 -7.53
N LEU A 75 8.51 16.18 -6.88
CA LEU A 75 9.33 16.12 -5.66
C LEU A 75 10.69 16.84 -5.81
N ARG A 76 11.27 16.79 -7.01
CA ARG A 76 12.57 17.39 -7.32
C ARG A 76 12.56 18.91 -7.44
N SER A 77 11.42 19.54 -7.73
CA SER A 77 11.28 21.01 -7.66
C SER A 77 10.99 21.48 -6.24
N LEU A 78 10.27 20.67 -5.46
CA LEU A 78 9.87 21.02 -4.10
C LEU A 78 11.00 20.92 -3.07
N LEU A 79 11.91 19.95 -3.19
CA LEU A 79 12.96 19.69 -2.21
C LEU A 79 14.33 19.45 -2.84
N GLY A 80 15.36 20.05 -2.24
CA GLY A 80 16.76 19.81 -2.59
C GLY A 80 17.17 18.33 -2.41
N GLN A 81 18.26 17.92 -3.07
CA GLN A 81 18.71 16.52 -3.01
C GLN A 81 19.06 16.07 -1.59
N ASP A 82 19.69 16.93 -0.79
CA ASP A 82 20.10 16.62 0.58
C ASP A 82 18.89 16.43 1.50
N GLU A 83 17.91 17.33 1.41
CA GLU A 83 16.65 17.25 2.15
C GLU A 83 15.88 15.96 1.80
N ARG A 84 15.78 15.62 0.51
CA ARG A 84 15.16 14.37 0.06
C ARG A 84 15.87 13.14 0.59
N ARG A 85 17.21 13.14 0.63
CA ARG A 85 17.99 12.02 1.18
C ARG A 85 17.84 11.88 2.69
N ALA A 86 17.80 13.00 3.41
CA ALA A 86 17.60 13.05 4.85
C ALA A 86 16.21 12.50 5.23
N LEU A 87 15.17 12.96 4.53
CA LEU A 87 13.79 12.55 4.75
C LEU A 87 13.40 11.22 4.09
N GLN A 88 14.33 10.60 3.37
CA GLN A 88 14.13 9.35 2.63
C GLN A 88 13.01 9.42 1.58
N LEU A 89 12.86 10.59 0.95
CA LEU A 89 11.82 10.85 -0.04
C LEU A 89 12.28 10.52 -1.46
N GLY A 90 11.40 9.84 -2.17
CA GLY A 90 11.56 9.44 -3.57
C GLY A 90 12.17 8.04 -3.72
N LEU A 91 11.98 7.44 -4.89
CA LEU A 91 12.37 6.06 -5.19
C LEU A 91 13.87 5.81 -4.97
N ASN A 92 14.69 6.82 -5.24
CA ASN A 92 16.15 6.75 -5.07
C ASN A 92 16.60 6.65 -3.61
N ALA A 93 15.75 7.04 -2.66
CA ALA A 93 16.04 7.02 -1.24
C ALA A 93 15.56 5.73 -0.54
N LEU A 94 14.83 4.87 -1.25
CA LEU A 94 14.35 3.57 -0.76
C LEU A 94 15.41 2.47 -0.89
N ALA A 95 15.20 1.36 -0.17
CA ALA A 95 16.02 0.15 -0.21
C ALA A 95 17.53 0.40 -0.02
N ARG A 96 17.90 1.26 0.94
CA ARG A 96 19.31 1.62 1.24
C ARG A 96 20.05 0.58 2.06
N ARG A 97 19.34 -0.20 2.87
CA ARG A 97 19.95 -1.26 3.69
C ARG A 97 20.09 -2.52 2.86
N VAL A 98 21.31 -2.77 2.39
CA VAL A 98 21.65 -3.92 1.55
C VAL A 98 22.66 -4.84 2.25
N GLN A 99 22.43 -6.15 2.16
CA GLN A 99 23.35 -7.19 2.57
C GLN A 99 23.74 -8.05 1.36
N GLY A 100 25.01 -8.45 1.28
CA GLY A 100 25.56 -9.20 0.15
C GLY A 100 26.08 -8.28 -0.96
N SER A 101 25.60 -8.48 -2.20
CA SER A 101 26.08 -7.70 -3.34
C SER A 101 25.62 -6.25 -3.28
N SER A 102 26.55 -5.30 -3.14
CA SER A 102 26.27 -3.85 -3.15
C SER A 102 26.26 -3.24 -4.57
N ASP A 103 26.17 -4.07 -5.59
CA ASP A 103 26.11 -3.64 -6.99
C ASP A 103 24.81 -2.85 -7.25
N PRO A 104 24.88 -1.59 -7.74
CA PRO A 104 23.72 -0.74 -7.99
C PRO A 104 22.63 -1.38 -8.86
N ASP A 105 23.00 -2.30 -9.75
CA ASP A 105 22.09 -3.01 -10.64
C ASP A 105 21.01 -3.79 -9.87
N PHE A 106 21.34 -4.35 -8.70
CA PHE A 106 20.35 -5.08 -7.89
C PHE A 106 19.27 -4.15 -7.32
N ARG A 107 19.66 -2.94 -6.93
CA ARG A 107 18.73 -1.94 -6.41
C ARG A 107 17.85 -1.41 -7.54
N GLN A 108 18.45 -1.12 -8.70
CA GLN A 108 17.70 -0.68 -9.86
C GLN A 108 16.67 -1.74 -10.27
N ALA A 109 17.08 -3.02 -10.35
CA ALA A 109 16.17 -4.12 -10.66
C ALA A 109 15.04 -4.29 -9.62
N LEU A 110 15.28 -3.96 -8.34
CA LEU A 110 14.23 -3.95 -7.31
C LEU A 110 13.22 -2.82 -7.59
N VAL A 111 13.72 -1.59 -7.80
CA VAL A 111 12.91 -0.41 -8.11
C VAL A 111 12.07 -0.68 -9.36
N ASP A 112 12.69 -1.14 -10.45
CA ASP A 112 12.02 -1.41 -11.72
C ASP A 112 10.88 -2.42 -11.56
N ARG A 113 11.11 -3.50 -10.81
CA ARG A 113 10.06 -4.51 -10.53
C ARG A 113 8.92 -3.95 -9.70
N LYS A 114 9.21 -3.11 -8.70
CA LYS A 114 8.19 -2.51 -7.83
C LYS A 114 7.37 -1.46 -8.58
N VAL A 115 8.01 -0.66 -9.43
CA VAL A 115 7.36 0.32 -10.31
C VAL A 115 6.50 -0.40 -11.36
N ALA A 116 7.02 -1.45 -12.01
CA ALA A 116 6.28 -2.24 -12.99
C ALA A 116 5.04 -2.94 -12.40
N ALA A 117 5.05 -3.24 -11.09
CA ALA A 117 3.92 -3.80 -10.36
C ALA A 117 2.95 -2.72 -9.81
N ASP A 118 3.15 -1.44 -10.13
CA ASP A 118 2.43 -0.27 -9.59
C ASP A 118 2.50 -0.16 -8.04
N LEU A 119 3.43 -0.87 -7.41
CA LEU A 119 3.61 -0.83 -5.95
C LEU A 119 4.34 0.42 -5.51
N TRP A 120 5.24 0.93 -6.36
CA TRP A 120 6.05 2.12 -6.12
C TRP A 120 5.73 3.18 -7.17
N GLN A 121 5.23 4.33 -6.72
CA GLN A 121 4.77 5.42 -7.57
C GLN A 121 5.37 6.76 -7.07
N GLU A 122 5.88 7.57 -7.98
CA GLU A 122 6.41 8.92 -7.71
C GLU A 122 5.81 9.88 -8.74
N ASP A 123 5.19 10.96 -8.26
CA ASP A 123 4.64 12.06 -9.07
C ASP A 123 3.62 11.62 -10.16
N LYS A 124 2.89 10.53 -9.92
CA LYS A 124 1.92 9.95 -10.90
C LYS A 124 0.69 10.83 -11.14
N ALA A 125 0.17 11.46 -10.07
CA ALA A 125 -0.98 12.36 -10.14
C ALA A 125 -0.78 13.51 -9.15
N PRO A 126 -0.72 14.77 -9.60
CA PRO A 126 -0.38 15.90 -8.72
C PRO A 126 -1.47 16.16 -7.69
N VAL A 127 -1.06 16.70 -6.54
CA VAL A 127 -1.97 17.18 -5.50
C VAL A 127 -2.81 18.32 -6.08
N GLN A 128 -4.12 18.18 -5.96
CA GLN A 128 -5.08 19.16 -6.46
C GLN A 128 -5.40 20.17 -5.36
N VAL A 129 -5.41 21.45 -5.72
CA VAL A 129 -5.69 22.55 -4.79
C VAL A 129 -7.02 23.19 -5.16
N SER A 130 -7.86 23.44 -4.17
CA SER A 130 -9.18 24.07 -4.32
C SER A 130 -9.31 25.27 -3.38
N GLY A 131 -9.81 26.39 -3.90
CA GLY A 131 -9.95 27.63 -3.12
C GLY A 131 -8.62 28.17 -2.55
N GLY A 132 -7.49 27.75 -3.12
CA GLY A 132 -6.14 28.16 -2.71
C GLY A 132 -5.66 27.64 -1.36
N ARG A 133 -6.47 26.88 -0.60
CA ARG A 133 -6.12 26.43 0.76
C ARG A 133 -6.50 24.99 1.07
N LEU A 134 -7.48 24.46 0.35
CA LEU A 134 -7.86 23.06 0.44
C LEU A 134 -7.02 22.27 -0.55
N PHE A 135 -6.56 21.10 -0.15
CA PHE A 135 -5.91 20.18 -1.06
C PHE A 135 -6.53 18.79 -0.95
N HIS A 136 -6.47 18.06 -2.06
CA HIS A 136 -6.73 16.64 -2.07
C HIS A 136 -5.68 15.90 -2.90
N ALA A 137 -5.32 14.71 -2.44
CA ALA A 137 -4.40 13.81 -3.11
C ALA A 137 -5.03 12.42 -3.22
N ARG A 138 -4.74 11.73 -4.32
CA ARG A 138 -5.14 10.35 -4.55
C ARG A 138 -3.88 9.50 -4.69
N LEU A 139 -3.73 8.53 -3.79
CA LEU A 139 -2.67 7.53 -3.86
C LEU A 139 -3.28 6.20 -4.30
N SER A 140 -2.88 5.69 -5.46
CA SER A 140 -3.31 4.36 -5.92
C SER A 140 -2.75 3.29 -4.99
N LEU A 141 -3.63 2.48 -4.43
CA LEU A 141 -3.31 1.33 -3.57
C LEU A 141 -3.81 0.04 -4.25
N PRO A 142 -2.96 -0.63 -5.05
CA PRO A 142 -3.33 -1.83 -5.77
C PRO A 142 -3.81 -2.96 -4.84
N SER A 143 -4.73 -3.82 -5.29
CA SER A 143 -5.24 -4.95 -4.49
C SER A 143 -4.21 -6.05 -4.20
N ILE A 144 -3.05 -6.02 -4.86
CA ILE A 144 -1.95 -6.97 -4.63
C ILE A 144 -1.16 -6.67 -3.34
N VAL A 145 -1.40 -5.52 -2.69
CA VAL A 145 -0.69 -5.15 -1.47
C VAL A 145 -1.00 -6.10 -0.31
N PRO A 146 0.00 -6.44 0.54
CA PRO A 146 -0.23 -7.33 1.67
C PRO A 146 -1.08 -6.65 2.76
N PRO A 147 -1.84 -7.41 3.57
CA PRO A 147 -2.46 -6.85 4.77
C PRO A 147 -1.39 -6.40 5.78
N GLY A 148 -1.69 -5.37 6.56
CA GLY A 148 -0.80 -4.84 7.60
C GLY A 148 -1.04 -3.37 7.92
N SER A 149 -0.10 -2.78 8.65
CA SER A 149 -0.11 -1.37 9.02
C SER A 149 0.49 -0.50 7.92
N TYR A 150 -0.26 0.50 7.52
CA TYR A 150 0.13 1.50 6.54
C TYR A 150 0.05 2.88 7.18
N PHE A 151 0.67 3.86 6.54
CA PHE A 151 0.51 5.24 6.93
C PHE A 151 0.56 6.16 5.71
N VAL A 152 -0.14 7.28 5.86
CA VAL A 152 -0.02 8.44 4.99
C VAL A 152 0.67 9.53 5.78
N GLN A 153 1.70 10.12 5.21
CA GLN A 153 2.41 11.25 5.73
C GLN A 153 2.16 12.45 4.81
N VAL A 154 1.67 13.54 5.37
CA VAL A 154 1.56 14.81 4.67
C VAL A 154 2.62 15.77 5.18
N LEU A 155 3.36 16.35 4.24
CA LEU A 155 4.45 17.28 4.48
C LEU A 155 4.09 18.64 3.89
N LEU A 156 4.18 19.67 4.71
CA LEU A 156 4.08 21.05 4.26
C LEU A 156 5.49 21.56 3.97
N VAL A 157 5.72 22.01 2.74
CA VAL A 157 7.01 22.47 2.24
C VAL A 157 6.96 23.98 2.01
N ARG A 158 7.95 24.69 2.54
CA ARG A 158 8.14 26.13 2.32
C ARG A 158 9.60 26.37 1.94
N GLU A 159 9.82 27.07 0.85
CA GLU A 159 11.17 27.48 0.40
C GLU A 159 12.18 26.31 0.37
N GLY A 160 11.73 25.14 -0.10
CA GLY A 160 12.59 23.95 -0.22
C GLY A 160 12.79 23.15 1.07
N ARG A 161 12.07 23.47 2.16
CA ARG A 161 12.18 22.79 3.47
C ARG A 161 10.84 22.35 4.00
N VAL A 162 10.83 21.24 4.73
CA VAL A 162 9.61 20.78 5.43
C VAL A 162 9.40 21.60 6.70
N VAL A 163 8.26 22.27 6.81
CA VAL A 163 7.89 23.09 7.98
C VAL A 163 6.84 22.42 8.88
N ALA A 164 6.09 21.46 8.35
CA ALA A 164 5.15 20.67 9.14
C ALA A 164 5.03 19.24 8.58
N ARG A 165 4.74 18.30 9.48
CA ARG A 165 4.51 16.88 9.17
C ARG A 165 3.28 16.41 9.93
N GLN A 166 2.36 15.76 9.22
CA GLN A 166 1.23 15.03 9.79
C GLN A 166 1.33 13.58 9.34
N GLU A 167 1.14 12.63 10.24
CA GLU A 167 1.10 11.20 9.91
C GLU A 167 -0.25 10.61 10.32
N LEU A 168 -0.84 9.83 9.42
CA LEU A 168 -2.14 9.20 9.59
C LEU A 168 -1.98 7.69 9.34
N PRO A 169 -1.95 6.87 10.40
CA PRO A 169 -1.91 5.42 10.25
C PRO A 169 -3.26 4.90 9.76
N PHE A 170 -3.22 3.83 8.97
CA PHE A 170 -4.41 3.06 8.59
C PHE A 170 -4.06 1.58 8.45
N GLU A 171 -5.05 0.71 8.61
CA GLU A 171 -4.85 -0.74 8.52
C GLU A 171 -5.49 -1.29 7.25
N VAL A 172 -4.72 -2.06 6.48
CA VAL A 172 -5.23 -2.80 5.33
C VAL A 172 -5.47 -4.23 5.76
N ARG A 173 -6.73 -4.67 5.65
CA ARG A 173 -7.16 -6.04 5.94
C ARG A 173 -7.71 -6.67 4.68
N ARG A 174 -7.49 -7.97 4.49
CA ARG A 174 -8.14 -8.72 3.41
C ARG A 174 -9.63 -8.78 3.69
N VAL A 175 -10.43 -8.16 2.84
CA VAL A 175 -11.88 -8.30 2.85
C VAL A 175 -12.25 -9.42 1.87
N GLY A 176 -12.78 -10.51 2.41
CA GLY A 176 -13.33 -11.64 1.67
C GLY A 176 -14.47 -12.24 2.49
N THR A 177 -15.42 -12.87 1.81
CA THR A 177 -16.69 -13.46 2.26
C THR A 177 -16.57 -14.57 3.33
N ALA A 178 -15.85 -14.29 4.41
CA ALA A 178 -15.66 -15.16 5.57
C ALA A 178 -15.72 -14.40 6.90
N ALA A 179 -16.13 -13.12 6.89
CA ALA A 179 -16.43 -12.37 8.12
C ALA A 179 -17.92 -12.47 8.52
N GLU A 180 -18.81 -12.87 7.61
CA GLU A 180 -20.24 -13.03 7.92
C GLU A 180 -20.68 -14.49 8.16
N ILE A 181 -19.85 -15.49 7.79
CA ILE A 181 -20.17 -16.89 8.09
C ILE A 181 -19.89 -17.21 9.58
N THR A 182 -19.06 -16.40 10.25
CA THR A 182 -18.67 -16.66 11.64
C THR A 182 -19.70 -16.19 12.68
N THR A 183 -20.58 -15.23 12.34
CA THR A 183 -21.54 -14.69 13.32
C THR A 183 -22.90 -15.41 13.30
N VAL A 184 -23.24 -16.16 12.23
CA VAL A 184 -24.49 -16.96 12.21
C VAL A 184 -24.30 -18.36 12.82
N SER A 185 -23.05 -18.81 12.96
CA SER A 185 -22.76 -20.21 13.33
C SER A 185 -22.48 -20.43 14.82
N HIS A 186 -22.33 -19.38 15.63
CA HIS A 186 -21.92 -19.50 17.05
C HIS A 186 -23.01 -19.16 18.08
N GLU A 187 -24.15 -18.59 17.70
CA GLU A 187 -25.16 -18.23 18.70
C GLU A 187 -26.09 -19.39 19.07
N GLN A 188 -26.33 -20.38 18.20
CA GLN A 188 -27.24 -21.50 18.50
C GLN A 188 -26.84 -22.84 17.84
N PRO A 189 -25.75 -23.51 18.27
CA PRO A 189 -25.34 -24.81 17.75
C PRO A 189 -26.43 -25.89 17.87
N LEU A 190 -27.33 -25.78 18.86
CA LEU A 190 -28.48 -26.67 19.03
C LEU A 190 -29.52 -26.53 17.91
N LEU A 191 -29.81 -25.31 17.44
CA LEU A 191 -30.81 -25.09 16.38
C LEU A 191 -30.30 -25.60 15.03
N TYR A 192 -29.00 -25.40 14.76
CA TYR A 192 -28.36 -25.95 13.56
C TYR A 192 -28.32 -27.48 13.59
N GLY A 193 -28.02 -28.09 14.75
CA GLY A 193 -28.11 -29.53 14.93
C GLY A 193 -29.51 -30.07 14.66
N LEU A 194 -30.53 -29.41 15.21
CA LEU A 194 -31.95 -29.76 14.98
C LEU A 194 -32.36 -29.61 13.52
N ALA A 195 -31.91 -28.54 12.85
CA ALA A 195 -32.18 -28.33 11.43
C ALA A 195 -31.52 -29.42 10.56
N CYS A 196 -30.27 -29.79 10.84
CA CYS A 196 -29.59 -30.89 10.15
C CYS A 196 -30.29 -32.24 10.38
N ILE A 197 -30.72 -32.54 11.61
CA ILE A 197 -31.47 -33.76 11.93
C ILE A 197 -32.81 -33.77 11.20
N ALA A 198 -33.53 -32.65 11.18
CA ALA A 198 -34.80 -32.50 10.46
C ALA A 198 -34.60 -32.72 8.95
N LEU A 199 -33.54 -32.15 8.36
CA LEU A 199 -33.23 -32.32 6.94
C LEU A 199 -32.87 -33.78 6.62
N ALA A 200 -32.07 -34.43 7.47
CA ALA A 200 -31.69 -35.84 7.31
C ALA A 200 -32.92 -36.76 7.44
N ALA A 201 -33.82 -36.48 8.39
CA ALA A 201 -35.08 -37.20 8.52
C ALA A 201 -35.98 -37.01 7.31
N PHE A 202 -36.05 -35.79 6.78
CA PHE A 202 -36.83 -35.48 5.58
C PHE A 202 -36.27 -36.16 4.34
N ALA A 203 -34.95 -36.14 4.16
CA ALA A 203 -34.27 -36.84 3.08
C ALA A 203 -34.43 -38.37 3.18
N GLY A 204 -34.31 -38.93 4.39
CA GLY A 204 -34.56 -40.34 4.65
C GLY A 204 -36.01 -40.76 4.40
N TRP A 205 -36.98 -39.90 4.74
CA TRP A 205 -38.39 -40.13 4.45
C TRP A 205 -38.68 -40.07 2.95
N ILE A 206 -38.16 -39.07 2.23
CA ILE A 206 -38.29 -38.98 0.76
C ILE A 206 -37.65 -40.20 0.09
N GLY A 207 -36.45 -40.59 0.52
CA GLY A 207 -35.78 -41.79 0.03
C GLY A 207 -36.61 -43.05 0.27
N SER A 208 -37.18 -43.19 1.48
CA SER A 208 -38.07 -44.30 1.84
C SER A 208 -39.37 -44.34 1.02
N VAL A 209 -39.93 -43.19 0.65
CA VAL A 209 -41.17 -43.11 -0.16
C VAL A 209 -40.89 -43.42 -1.63
N ILE A 210 -39.72 -43.01 -2.14
CA ILE A 210 -39.34 -43.24 -3.55
C ILE A 210 -38.85 -44.68 -3.79
N PHE A 211 -38.12 -45.29 -2.85
CA PHE A 211 -37.64 -46.68 -2.95
C PHE A 211 -38.67 -47.75 -2.56
N ARG A 212 -39.90 -47.35 -2.23
CA ARG A 212 -41.00 -48.29 -1.97
C ARG A 212 -41.78 -48.57 -3.26
N ARG A 213 -41.08 -49.07 -4.28
CA ARG A 213 -41.60 -49.81 -5.43
C ARG A 213 -40.56 -50.84 -5.87
#